data_AF-A0A316FKA4-F1
#
_entry.id   AF-A0A316FKA4-F1
#
_cell.length_a   1.000
_cell.length_b   1.000
_cell.length_c   1.000
_cell.angle_alpha   90.00
_cell.angle_beta   90.00
_cell.angle_gamma   90.00
#
_symmetry.space_group_name_H-M   'P 1'
#
loop_
_entity.id
_entity.type
_entity.pdbx_description
1 polymer ?
#
loop_
_entity_poly.entity_id
_entity_poly.type
_entity_poly.pdbx_seq_one_letter_code
_entity_poly.pdbx_strand_id
1 'polypeptide(L)'
;MNTTGRLSAYAIGLILIFGVAAGAGRVAGPDQTPAPAAAHGEAHAAPVAEQRLPGGLQIAQDGYRLSPVTTRLSTEAAQPFRFQVLGPDGKPVTGYTENHEKDLHLIVVRRDMSGYQHVHPVLGADGTWEVPLRVDTPGQYRVLADFQPAAAGGSLTLGADVPAPGDYQPVALPQAAKTAEVDGYTVTLDGDLEGGALGFSVSRDGQPVTDLEPYLGARGHLVVLREGDLAYLHVHPTSETALAFATEVPSPGAYRLYLDFQHAGTVRTAEFTLTTAGVTLPAAPTGHAGVTPPAAPTGHDADGHTHD
;
A
#
# COMPACT_ATOMS: atom_id res chain seq x y z
N MET A 1 5.47 -56.94 19.06
CA MET A 1 4.29 -56.65 18.22
C MET A 1 4.80 -56.11 16.88
N ASN A 2 4.46 -56.73 15.75
CA ASN A 2 4.99 -56.31 14.44
C ASN A 2 4.27 -55.05 13.93
N THR A 3 4.96 -54.29 13.08
CA THR A 3 4.51 -53.00 12.53
C THR A 3 3.13 -53.09 11.89
N THR A 4 2.83 -54.21 11.23
CA THR A 4 1.52 -54.50 10.64
C THR A 4 0.40 -54.50 11.68
N GLY A 5 0.60 -55.12 12.85
CA GLY A 5 -0.39 -55.13 13.92
C GLY A 5 -0.67 -53.75 14.51
N ARG A 6 0.36 -52.88 14.57
CA ARG A 6 0.20 -51.48 15.01
C ARG A 6 -0.60 -50.65 14.00
N LEU A 7 -0.31 -50.80 12.71
CA LEU A 7 -1.02 -50.08 11.65
C LEU A 7 -2.50 -50.51 11.57
N SER A 8 -2.78 -51.81 11.70
CA SER A 8 -4.15 -52.32 11.73
C SER A 8 -4.93 -51.80 12.94
N ALA A 9 -4.32 -51.76 14.12
CA ALA A 9 -4.95 -51.18 15.31
C ALA A 9 -5.24 -49.68 15.16
N TYR A 10 -4.34 -48.93 14.51
CA TYR A 10 -4.51 -47.50 14.25
C TYR A 10 -5.65 -47.23 13.25
N ALA A 11 -5.73 -48.00 12.17
CA ALA A 11 -6.80 -47.89 11.18
C ALA A 11 -8.18 -48.19 11.80
N ILE A 12 -8.27 -49.24 12.63
CA ILE A 12 -9.50 -49.58 13.34
C ILE A 12 -9.89 -48.47 14.32
N GLY A 13 -8.91 -47.90 15.04
CA GLY A 13 -9.13 -46.75 15.92
C GLY A 13 -9.68 -45.54 15.18
N LEU A 14 -9.13 -45.20 14.00
CA LEU A 14 -9.61 -44.09 13.18
C LEU A 14 -11.04 -44.32 12.66
N ILE A 15 -11.36 -45.53 12.20
CA ILE A 15 -12.72 -45.88 11.74
C ILE A 15 -13.73 -45.74 12.88
N LEU A 16 -13.38 -46.18 14.09
CA LEU A 16 -14.24 -46.02 15.27
C LEU A 16 -14.46 -44.55 15.63
N ILE A 17 -13.40 -43.74 15.64
CA ILE A 17 -13.49 -42.31 15.97
C ILE A 17 -14.37 -41.58 14.95
N PHE A 18 -14.12 -41.77 13.65
CA PHE A 18 -14.92 -41.13 12.59
C PHE A 18 -16.36 -41.65 12.55
N GLY A 19 -16.57 -42.94 12.81
CA GLY A 19 -17.91 -43.53 12.88
C GLY A 19 -18.74 -42.96 14.04
N VAL A 20 -18.14 -42.84 15.23
CA VAL A 20 -18.79 -42.24 16.40
C VAL A 20 -19.06 -40.76 16.17
N ALA A 21 -18.10 -40.00 15.61
CA ALA A 21 -18.28 -38.58 15.30
C ALA A 21 -19.41 -38.35 14.27
N ALA A 22 -19.45 -39.16 13.21
CA ALA A 22 -20.51 -39.08 12.20
C ALA A 22 -21.89 -39.52 12.73
N GLY A 23 -21.93 -40.47 13.67
CA GLY A 23 -23.16 -40.88 14.36
C GLY A 23 -23.67 -39.80 15.30
N ALA A 24 -22.80 -39.23 16.15
CA ALA A 24 -23.13 -38.14 17.06
C ALA A 24 -23.57 -36.88 16.30
N GLY A 25 -22.92 -36.56 15.18
CA GLY A 25 -23.30 -35.44 14.32
C GLY A 25 -24.69 -35.58 13.67
N ARG A 26 -25.22 -36.79 13.54
CA ARG A 26 -26.61 -37.02 13.06
C ARG A 26 -27.67 -36.97 14.16
N VAL A 27 -27.27 -37.14 15.43
CA VAL A 27 -28.18 -37.10 16.58
C VAL A 27 -28.22 -35.71 17.22
N ALA A 28 -27.11 -34.96 17.15
CA ALA A 28 -26.97 -33.61 17.71
C ALA A 28 -26.81 -32.50 16.65
N GLY A 29 -26.80 -32.85 15.37
CA GLY A 29 -26.83 -31.88 14.28
C GLY A 29 -28.22 -31.26 14.16
N PRO A 30 -28.34 -29.97 13.78
CA PRO A 30 -29.65 -29.37 13.61
C PRO A 30 -30.39 -30.08 12.46
N ASP A 31 -31.56 -30.63 12.75
CA ASP A 31 -32.51 -31.10 11.73
C ASP A 31 -33.00 -29.89 10.93
N GLN A 32 -32.19 -29.44 9.97
CA GLN A 32 -32.61 -28.51 8.94
C GLN A 32 -32.77 -29.28 7.65
N THR A 33 -33.91 -29.97 7.54
CA THR A 33 -34.53 -30.12 6.22
C THR A 33 -34.66 -28.71 5.67
N PRO A 34 -34.04 -28.37 4.52
CA PRO A 34 -34.23 -27.05 3.94
C PRO A 34 -35.74 -26.88 3.72
N ALA A 35 -36.35 -25.92 4.40
CA ALA A 35 -37.68 -25.49 4.03
C ALA A 35 -37.62 -25.12 2.53
N PRO A 36 -38.60 -25.51 1.70
CA PRO A 36 -38.67 -24.99 0.35
C PRO A 36 -38.62 -23.47 0.49
N ALA A 37 -37.65 -22.85 -0.19
CA ALA A 37 -37.47 -21.42 -0.16
C ALA A 37 -38.84 -20.78 -0.42
N ALA A 38 -39.30 -19.96 0.52
CA ALA A 38 -40.45 -19.12 0.27
C ALA A 38 -40.15 -18.36 -1.03
N ALA A 39 -41.02 -18.49 -2.03
CA ALA A 39 -40.90 -17.73 -3.26
C ALA A 39 -40.76 -16.26 -2.86
N HIS A 40 -39.56 -15.71 -3.03
CA HIS A 40 -39.31 -14.29 -2.83
C HIS A 40 -40.18 -13.59 -3.87
N GLY A 41 -41.29 -13.01 -3.42
CA GLY A 41 -42.01 -12.03 -4.21
C GLY A 41 -41.01 -10.98 -4.65
N GLU A 42 -41.09 -10.60 -5.92
CA GLU A 42 -40.36 -9.48 -6.52
C GLU A 42 -40.74 -8.18 -5.81
N ALA A 43 -40.21 -7.99 -4.60
CA ALA A 43 -39.91 -6.67 -4.11
C ALA A 43 -38.72 -6.21 -4.95
N HIS A 44 -38.93 -5.21 -5.79
CA HIS A 44 -37.86 -4.50 -6.47
C HIS A 44 -36.80 -4.12 -5.43
N ALA A 45 -35.72 -4.92 -5.37
CA ALA A 45 -34.54 -4.55 -4.64
C ALA A 45 -34.06 -3.26 -5.30
N ALA A 46 -34.08 -2.17 -4.53
CA ALA A 46 -33.30 -1.00 -4.90
C ALA A 46 -31.87 -1.48 -5.20
N PRO A 47 -31.21 -0.96 -6.25
CA PRO A 47 -29.85 -1.38 -6.55
C PRO A 47 -29.03 -1.20 -5.27
N VAL A 48 -28.52 -2.30 -4.72
CA VAL A 48 -27.48 -2.23 -3.71
C VAL A 48 -26.33 -1.58 -4.46
N ALA A 49 -26.01 -0.33 -4.13
CA ALA A 49 -24.79 0.28 -4.65
C ALA A 49 -23.67 -0.71 -4.34
N GLU A 50 -23.01 -1.24 -5.37
CA GLU A 50 -21.87 -2.12 -5.16
C GLU A 50 -20.88 -1.33 -4.31
N GLN A 51 -20.68 -1.77 -3.06
CA GLN A 51 -19.69 -1.14 -2.18
C GLN A 51 -18.33 -1.40 -2.82
N ARG A 52 -17.80 -0.37 -3.49
CA ARG A 52 -16.48 -0.44 -4.09
C ARG A 52 -15.47 -0.51 -2.96
N LEU A 53 -14.90 -1.69 -2.76
CA LEU A 53 -13.84 -1.88 -1.78
C LEU A 53 -12.65 -0.97 -2.15
N PRO A 54 -11.91 -0.45 -1.17
CA PRO A 54 -10.69 0.29 -1.45
C PRO A 54 -9.70 -0.54 -2.28
N GLY A 55 -8.96 0.15 -3.15
CA GLY A 55 -7.99 -0.47 -4.03
C GLY A 55 -6.80 -1.05 -3.26
N GLY A 56 -6.04 -1.91 -3.92
CA GLY A 56 -4.73 -2.34 -3.46
C GLY A 56 -4.73 -3.40 -2.37
N LEU A 57 -5.88 -3.81 -1.83
CA LEU A 57 -5.97 -4.87 -0.81
C LEU A 57 -5.84 -6.29 -1.40
N GLN A 58 -6.17 -6.46 -2.68
CA GLN A 58 -6.21 -7.75 -3.35
C GLN A 58 -5.05 -7.88 -4.34
N ILE A 59 -4.47 -9.08 -4.42
CA ILE A 59 -3.47 -9.40 -5.45
C ILE A 59 -4.12 -9.66 -6.82
N ALA A 60 -5.42 -9.95 -6.84
CA ALA A 60 -6.19 -10.19 -8.05
C ALA A 60 -7.59 -9.62 -7.91
N GLN A 61 -8.11 -9.03 -8.99
CA GLN A 61 -9.45 -8.46 -9.09
C GLN A 61 -9.89 -8.52 -10.56
N ASP A 62 -11.16 -8.81 -10.82
CA ASP A 62 -11.76 -8.78 -12.17
C ASP A 62 -11.01 -9.65 -13.20
N GLY A 63 -10.42 -10.75 -12.74
CA GLY A 63 -9.59 -11.66 -13.56
C GLY A 63 -8.15 -11.18 -13.78
N TYR A 64 -7.82 -9.94 -13.41
CA TYR A 64 -6.44 -9.44 -13.41
C TYR A 64 -5.69 -9.88 -12.15
N ARG A 65 -4.38 -10.12 -12.25
CA ARG A 65 -3.52 -10.52 -11.13
C ARG A 65 -2.15 -9.88 -11.20
N LEU A 66 -1.72 -9.27 -10.09
CA LEU A 66 -0.34 -8.82 -9.92
C LEU A 66 0.57 -10.03 -9.62
N SER A 67 1.67 -10.15 -10.35
CA SER A 67 2.62 -11.26 -10.24
C SER A 67 4.05 -10.75 -10.12
N PRO A 68 4.56 -10.52 -8.89
CA PRO A 68 5.96 -10.19 -8.68
C PRO A 68 6.87 -11.31 -9.19
N VAL A 69 7.85 -10.96 -10.03
CA VAL A 69 8.94 -11.85 -10.46
C VAL A 69 10.10 -11.74 -9.48
N THR A 70 10.40 -10.50 -9.07
CA THR A 70 11.31 -10.21 -7.97
C THR A 70 10.57 -10.40 -6.64
N THR A 71 11.07 -11.30 -5.80
CA THR A 71 10.40 -11.72 -4.56
C THR A 71 11.06 -11.17 -3.29
N ARG A 72 12.09 -10.33 -3.43
CA ARG A 72 12.78 -9.65 -2.33
C ARG A 72 13.27 -8.28 -2.77
N LEU A 73 13.15 -7.29 -1.90
CA LEU A 73 13.71 -5.97 -2.08
C LEU A 73 15.11 -5.89 -1.47
N SER A 74 15.96 -5.05 -2.06
CA SER A 74 17.33 -4.79 -1.60
C SER A 74 17.36 -3.53 -0.73
N THR A 75 18.08 -3.60 0.38
CA THR A 75 18.40 -2.44 1.23
C THR A 75 19.76 -1.82 0.92
N GLU A 76 20.64 -2.55 0.23
CA GLU A 76 22.04 -2.16 0.02
C GLU A 76 22.23 -1.31 -1.24
N ALA A 77 21.64 -1.75 -2.35
CA ALA A 77 21.78 -1.11 -3.65
C ALA A 77 20.50 -1.23 -4.47
N ALA A 78 20.29 -0.30 -5.41
CA ALA A 78 19.18 -0.40 -6.36
C ALA A 78 19.36 -1.63 -7.24
N GLN A 79 18.34 -2.49 -7.25
CA GLN A 79 18.28 -3.70 -8.07
C GLN A 79 17.02 -3.65 -8.94
N PRO A 80 17.00 -4.31 -10.11
CA PRO A 80 15.79 -4.40 -10.92
C PRO A 80 14.67 -5.08 -10.13
N PHE A 81 13.59 -4.36 -9.87
CA PHE A 81 12.33 -4.92 -9.38
C PHE A 81 11.42 -5.22 -10.58
N ARG A 82 11.12 -6.49 -10.78
CA ARG A 82 10.36 -7.00 -11.94
C ARG A 82 9.04 -7.61 -11.51
N PHE A 83 7.99 -7.34 -12.26
CA PHE A 83 6.68 -7.96 -12.08
C PHE A 83 5.89 -8.00 -13.39
N GLN A 84 4.78 -8.73 -13.40
CA GLN A 84 3.80 -8.74 -14.49
C GLN A 84 2.41 -8.49 -13.92
N VAL A 85 1.53 -7.91 -14.74
CA VAL A 85 0.08 -7.97 -14.52
C VAL A 85 -0.47 -9.00 -15.50
N LEU A 86 -1.08 -10.06 -14.99
CA LEU A 86 -1.74 -11.06 -15.81
C LEU A 86 -3.20 -10.65 -16.02
N GLY A 87 -3.71 -10.78 -17.23
CA GLY A 87 -5.11 -10.54 -17.56
C GLY A 87 -6.02 -11.75 -17.27
N PRO A 88 -7.34 -11.62 -17.50
CA PRO A 88 -8.31 -12.69 -17.32
C PRO A 88 -8.02 -13.95 -18.16
N ASP A 89 -7.26 -13.83 -19.25
CA ASP A 89 -6.81 -14.94 -20.09
C ASP A 89 -5.53 -15.62 -19.58
N GLY A 90 -4.99 -15.16 -18.45
CA GLY A 90 -3.77 -15.66 -17.81
C GLY A 90 -2.47 -15.16 -18.45
N LYS A 91 -2.52 -14.29 -19.47
CA LYS A 91 -1.33 -13.78 -20.16
C LYS A 91 -0.92 -12.41 -19.62
N PRO A 92 0.35 -12.01 -19.75
CA PRO A 92 0.78 -10.65 -19.42
C PRO A 92 -0.01 -9.60 -20.20
N VAL A 93 -0.53 -8.60 -19.50
CA VAL A 93 -1.15 -7.43 -20.10
C VAL A 93 -0.05 -6.56 -20.72
N THR A 94 -0.23 -6.16 -21.97
CA THR A 94 0.68 -5.27 -22.70
C THR A 94 0.01 -4.01 -23.22
N GLY A 95 -1.31 -3.91 -23.09
CA GLY A 95 -2.10 -2.76 -23.52
C GLY A 95 -2.68 -2.03 -22.32
N TYR A 96 -2.27 -0.78 -22.13
CA TYR A 96 -2.67 0.08 -21.03
C TYR A 96 -3.22 1.40 -21.57
N THR A 97 -4.04 2.07 -20.77
CA THR A 97 -4.45 3.46 -21.00
C THR A 97 -3.61 4.33 -20.08
N GLU A 98 -2.97 5.35 -20.67
CA GLU A 98 -2.14 6.29 -19.92
C GLU A 98 -2.98 7.10 -18.93
N ASN A 99 -2.51 7.19 -17.69
CA ASN A 99 -3.03 8.04 -16.63
C ASN A 99 -1.86 8.84 -16.03
N HIS A 100 -2.00 10.16 -15.91
CA HIS A 100 -0.91 11.04 -15.46
C HIS A 100 0.42 10.80 -16.21
N GLU A 101 0.37 10.74 -17.55
CA GLU A 101 1.54 10.53 -18.43
C GLU A 101 2.27 9.18 -18.21
N LYS A 102 1.64 8.22 -17.51
CA LYS A 102 2.17 6.89 -17.24
C LYS A 102 1.11 5.82 -17.43
N ASP A 103 1.53 4.67 -17.93
CA ASP A 103 0.67 3.49 -18.03
C ASP A 103 0.44 2.82 -16.65
N LEU A 104 1.37 3.01 -15.71
CA LEU A 104 1.33 2.41 -14.38
C LEU A 104 2.09 3.25 -13.34
N HIS A 105 1.47 3.43 -12.17
CA HIS A 105 2.12 3.93 -10.96
C HIS A 105 2.39 2.78 -10.00
N LEU A 106 3.64 2.68 -9.52
CA LEU A 106 4.02 1.68 -8.53
C LEU A 106 4.33 2.38 -7.21
N ILE A 107 3.51 2.09 -6.20
CA ILE A 107 3.76 2.52 -4.82
C ILE A 107 4.42 1.38 -4.07
N VAL A 108 5.54 1.68 -3.41
CA VAL A 108 6.28 0.73 -2.57
C VAL A 108 6.26 1.28 -1.15
N VAL A 109 5.51 0.64 -0.26
CA VAL A 109 5.27 1.17 1.09
C VAL A 109 5.52 0.09 2.14
N ARG A 110 6.28 0.40 3.19
CA ARG A 110 6.51 -0.50 4.33
C ARG A 110 5.18 -0.69 5.07
N ARG A 111 4.90 -1.88 5.60
CA ARG A 111 3.61 -2.20 6.26
C ARG A 111 3.29 -1.31 7.46
N ASP A 112 4.31 -0.70 8.08
CA ASP A 112 4.19 0.28 9.17
C ASP A 112 4.21 1.75 8.69
N MET A 113 4.16 1.97 7.36
CA MET A 113 4.14 3.29 6.70
C MET A 113 5.40 4.15 6.90
N SER A 114 6.49 3.58 7.42
CA SER A 114 7.74 4.33 7.67
C SER A 114 8.73 4.34 6.50
N GLY A 115 8.32 3.83 5.35
CA GLY A 115 9.08 3.92 4.11
C GLY A 115 8.13 3.91 2.93
N TYR A 116 8.30 4.86 2.01
CA TYR A 116 7.43 5.07 0.86
C TYR A 116 8.26 5.45 -0.36
N GLN A 117 7.87 4.93 -1.52
CA GLN A 117 8.36 5.38 -2.82
C GLN A 117 7.22 5.33 -3.83
N HIS A 118 7.18 6.34 -4.69
CA HIS A 118 6.32 6.40 -5.86
C HIS A 118 7.21 6.35 -7.10
N VAL A 119 7.15 5.24 -7.83
CA VAL A 119 8.03 5.01 -8.98
C VAL A 119 7.23 4.56 -10.21
N HIS A 120 7.84 4.76 -11.37
CA HIS A 120 7.22 4.51 -12.67
C HIS A 120 8.04 3.47 -13.42
N PRO A 121 7.67 2.18 -13.33
CA PRO A 121 8.38 1.14 -14.05
C PRO A 121 8.15 1.27 -15.56
N VAL A 122 9.05 0.68 -16.34
CA VAL A 122 8.97 0.64 -17.80
C VAL A 122 8.45 -0.73 -18.23
N LEU A 123 7.51 -0.75 -19.18
CA LEU A 123 6.94 -1.96 -19.75
C LEU A 123 7.86 -2.54 -20.83
N GLY A 124 8.27 -3.79 -20.65
CA GLY A 124 8.94 -4.59 -21.67
C GLY A 124 7.97 -5.19 -22.69
N ALA A 125 8.48 -5.56 -23.87
CA ALA A 125 7.68 -6.15 -24.95
C ALA A 125 7.05 -7.52 -24.58
N ASP A 126 7.56 -8.20 -23.55
CA ASP A 126 7.06 -9.45 -22.99
C ASP A 126 5.99 -9.24 -21.89
N GLY A 127 5.59 -7.98 -21.64
CA GLY A 127 4.65 -7.61 -20.58
C GLY A 127 5.27 -7.54 -19.18
N THR A 128 6.60 -7.63 -19.06
CA THR A 128 7.29 -7.44 -17.77
C THR A 128 7.57 -5.97 -17.51
N TRP A 129 7.12 -5.50 -16.36
CA TRP A 129 7.46 -4.20 -15.81
C TRP A 129 8.79 -4.26 -15.07
N GLU A 130 9.61 -3.23 -15.21
CA GLU A 130 10.89 -3.12 -14.50
C GLU A 130 11.16 -1.70 -14.00
N VAL A 131 11.70 -1.60 -12.78
CA VAL A 131 12.24 -0.35 -12.22
C VAL A 131 13.46 -0.65 -11.33
N PRO A 132 14.54 0.16 -11.37
CA PRO A 132 15.59 0.09 -10.36
C PRO A 132 15.03 0.49 -8.99
N LEU A 133 15.10 -0.40 -8.01
CA LEU A 133 14.47 -0.20 -6.70
C LEU A 133 15.43 -0.59 -5.56
N ARG A 134 15.55 0.28 -4.57
CA ARG A 134 16.20 0.04 -3.26
C ARG A 134 15.30 0.62 -2.20
N VAL A 135 15.09 -0.07 -1.09
CA VAL A 135 14.41 0.49 0.09
C VAL A 135 15.41 0.81 1.19
N ASP A 136 15.12 1.80 2.04
CA ASP A 136 16.10 2.26 3.04
C ASP A 136 16.21 1.36 4.26
N THR A 137 15.14 0.64 4.60
CA THR A 137 15.08 -0.16 5.83
C THR A 137 14.56 -1.58 5.57
N PRO A 138 14.99 -2.58 6.36
CA PRO A 138 14.39 -3.91 6.31
C PRO A 138 12.92 -3.90 6.73
N GLY A 139 12.12 -4.83 6.22
CA GLY A 139 10.72 -5.00 6.62
C GLY A 139 9.83 -5.66 5.58
N GLN A 140 8.55 -5.80 5.90
CA GLN A 140 7.53 -6.19 4.92
C GLN A 140 7.06 -4.95 4.18
N TYR A 141 7.20 -4.96 2.85
CA TYR A 141 6.66 -3.91 1.99
C TYR A 141 5.43 -4.43 1.26
N ARG A 142 4.46 -3.57 1.06
CA ARG A 142 3.40 -3.77 0.08
C ARG A 142 3.75 -2.97 -1.16
N VAL A 143 3.78 -3.65 -2.30
CA VAL A 143 3.80 -3.01 -3.61
C VAL A 143 2.37 -2.89 -4.11
N LEU A 144 1.98 -1.71 -4.55
CA LEU A 144 0.66 -1.40 -5.09
C LEU A 144 0.86 -0.93 -6.53
N ALA A 145 0.30 -1.67 -7.48
CA ALA A 145 0.29 -1.30 -8.88
C ALA A 145 -1.07 -0.65 -9.19
N ASP A 146 -1.07 0.64 -9.53
CA ASP A 146 -2.23 1.38 -10.00
C ASP A 146 -2.14 1.57 -11.52
N PHE A 147 -3.12 1.05 -12.25
CA PHE A 147 -3.07 0.97 -13.71
C PHE A 147 -4.47 0.89 -14.33
N GLN A 148 -4.57 1.17 -15.62
CA GLN A 148 -5.79 0.94 -16.39
C GLN A 148 -5.50 0.05 -17.61
N PRO A 149 -5.93 -1.22 -17.61
CA PRO A 149 -5.83 -2.05 -18.82
C PRO A 149 -6.69 -1.47 -19.94
N ALA A 150 -6.17 -1.42 -21.17
CA ALA A 150 -6.91 -0.90 -22.32
C ALA A 150 -8.20 -1.71 -22.62
N ALA A 151 -8.23 -2.98 -22.22
CA ALA A 151 -9.38 -3.86 -22.37
C ALA A 151 -10.38 -3.78 -21.19
N ALA A 152 -10.06 -3.07 -20.11
CA ALA A 152 -10.94 -2.92 -18.95
C ALA A 152 -11.73 -1.60 -19.01
N GLY A 153 -12.86 -1.55 -18.31
CA GLY A 153 -13.72 -0.36 -18.23
C GLY A 153 -13.31 0.67 -17.17
N GLY A 154 -12.19 0.48 -16.47
CA GLY A 154 -11.78 1.34 -15.35
C GLY A 154 -10.40 1.00 -14.80
N SER A 155 -9.88 1.88 -13.94
CA SER A 155 -8.62 1.69 -13.24
C SER A 155 -8.72 0.60 -12.18
N LEU A 156 -7.60 -0.08 -11.94
CA LEU A 156 -7.42 -1.12 -10.93
C LEU A 156 -6.18 -0.81 -10.11
N THR A 157 -6.28 -1.04 -8.81
CA THR A 157 -5.11 -1.04 -7.93
C THR A 157 -4.97 -2.42 -7.32
N LEU A 158 -3.88 -3.12 -7.63
CA LEU A 158 -3.58 -4.46 -7.10
C LEU A 158 -2.37 -4.42 -6.17
N GLY A 159 -2.39 -5.23 -5.12
CA GLY A 159 -1.34 -5.24 -4.11
C GLY A 159 -0.73 -6.60 -3.85
N ALA A 160 0.59 -6.62 -3.64
CA ALA A 160 1.34 -7.80 -3.21
C ALA A 160 2.34 -7.43 -2.14
N ASP A 161 2.62 -8.35 -1.21
CA ASP A 161 3.67 -8.13 -0.21
C ASP A 161 5.00 -8.68 -0.70
N VAL A 162 6.08 -7.91 -0.52
CA VAL A 162 7.45 -8.27 -0.88
C VAL A 162 8.38 -7.95 0.30
N PRO A 163 9.14 -8.92 0.83
CA PRO A 163 10.06 -8.69 1.94
C PRO A 163 11.32 -7.93 1.50
N ALA A 164 11.80 -7.04 2.36
CA ALA A 164 13.19 -6.56 2.40
C ALA A 164 13.89 -7.23 3.59
N PRO A 165 14.78 -8.22 3.37
CA PRO A 165 15.41 -8.95 4.47
C PRO A 165 16.25 -8.07 5.39
N GLY A 166 16.27 -8.41 6.69
CA GLY A 166 17.11 -7.75 7.70
C GLY A 166 16.39 -7.67 9.05
N ASP A 167 16.93 -6.87 9.96
CA ASP A 167 16.34 -6.65 11.29
C ASP A 167 15.19 -5.63 11.18
N TYR A 168 13.96 -6.14 11.15
CA TYR A 168 12.75 -5.34 11.09
C TYR A 168 12.36 -4.85 12.49
N GLN A 169 12.54 -3.55 12.73
CA GLN A 169 11.96 -2.85 13.88
C GLN A 169 10.76 -2.01 13.40
N PRO A 170 9.53 -2.34 13.84
CA PRO A 170 8.34 -1.55 13.51
C PRO A 170 8.44 -0.11 14.04
N VAL A 171 8.03 0.85 13.23
CA VAL A 171 7.94 2.26 13.62
C VAL A 171 6.48 2.63 13.84
N ALA A 172 6.20 3.35 14.93
CA ALA A 172 4.85 3.85 15.18
C ALA A 172 4.48 4.93 14.16
N LEU A 173 3.20 4.98 13.76
CA LEU A 173 2.69 6.04 12.89
C LEU A 173 2.95 7.41 13.54
N PRO A 174 3.50 8.40 12.81
CA PRO A 174 3.65 9.75 13.33
C PRO A 174 2.30 10.36 13.75
N GLN A 175 2.35 11.26 14.73
CA GLN A 175 1.14 11.95 15.19
C GLN A 175 0.50 12.76 14.07
N ALA A 176 -0.82 12.98 14.18
CA ALA A 176 -1.53 13.76 13.20
C ALA A 176 -1.03 15.21 13.18
N ALA A 177 -0.74 15.73 11.99
CA ALA A 177 -0.21 17.07 11.80
C ALA A 177 -0.70 17.66 10.49
N LYS A 178 -0.91 18.98 10.47
CA LYS A 178 -1.28 19.75 9.27
C LYS A 178 -0.08 20.35 8.55
N THR A 179 1.12 20.09 9.05
CA THR A 179 2.36 20.61 8.49
C THR A 179 3.37 19.49 8.37
N ALA A 180 4.06 19.43 7.24
CA ALA A 180 5.15 18.51 6.98
C ALA A 180 6.38 19.29 6.47
N GLU A 181 7.56 18.83 6.86
CA GLU A 181 8.84 19.38 6.43
C GLU A 181 9.56 18.39 5.53
N VAL A 182 10.04 18.84 4.37
CA VAL A 182 10.82 18.02 3.44
C VAL A 182 11.84 18.89 2.70
N ASP A 183 13.12 18.55 2.78
CA ASP A 183 14.22 19.27 2.11
C ASP A 183 14.21 20.81 2.28
N GLY A 184 13.81 21.29 3.47
CA GLY A 184 13.70 22.71 3.78
C GLY A 184 12.43 23.40 3.27
N TYR A 185 11.47 22.64 2.76
CA TYR A 185 10.12 23.11 2.44
C TYR A 185 9.16 22.77 3.57
N THR A 186 8.34 23.75 3.94
CA THR A 186 7.18 23.58 4.80
C THR A 186 5.94 23.44 3.92
N VAL A 187 5.28 22.29 3.98
CA VAL A 187 4.01 22.04 3.31
C VAL A 187 2.88 22.06 4.33
N THR A 188 1.88 22.92 4.12
CA THR A 188 0.71 23.04 5.00
C THR A 188 -0.53 22.50 4.30
N LEU A 189 -1.23 21.59 4.98
CA LEU A 189 -2.49 21.00 4.57
C LEU A 189 -3.67 21.83 5.10
N ASP A 190 -4.60 22.16 4.21
CA ASP A 190 -5.91 22.76 4.48
C ASP A 190 -7.02 21.74 4.21
N GLY A 191 -8.08 21.77 5.03
CA GLY A 191 -9.18 20.81 4.99
C GLY A 191 -8.97 19.57 5.87
N ASP A 192 -9.96 18.69 5.91
CA ASP A 192 -10.02 17.48 6.72
C ASP A 192 -10.56 16.30 5.90
N LEU A 193 -10.29 15.08 6.36
CA LEU A 193 -10.70 13.83 5.69
C LEU A 193 -12.22 13.75 5.46
N GLU A 194 -13.02 14.23 6.41
CA GLU A 194 -14.48 14.25 6.35
C GLU A 194 -15.03 15.24 5.33
N GLY A 195 -14.29 16.32 5.08
CA GLY A 195 -14.67 17.31 4.08
C GLY A 195 -14.50 16.80 2.65
N GLY A 196 -13.74 15.71 2.47
CA GLY A 196 -13.45 15.10 1.18
C GLY A 196 -12.64 15.99 0.22
N ALA A 197 -12.17 17.15 0.69
CA ALA A 197 -11.39 18.12 -0.05
C ALA A 197 -10.14 18.49 0.75
N LEU A 198 -8.98 18.34 0.11
CA LEU A 198 -7.67 18.59 0.71
C LEU A 198 -6.91 19.58 -0.17
N GLY A 199 -6.49 20.70 0.43
CA GLY A 199 -5.63 21.69 -0.20
C GLY A 199 -4.23 21.67 0.41
N PHE A 200 -3.21 21.99 -0.39
CA PHE A 200 -1.84 22.08 0.08
C PHE A 200 -1.20 23.39 -0.38
N SER A 201 -0.41 23.97 0.50
CA SER A 201 0.43 25.13 0.21
C SER A 201 1.87 24.79 0.54
N VAL A 202 2.79 25.24 -0.32
CA VAL A 202 4.23 25.00 -0.18
C VAL A 202 4.90 26.33 0.11
N SER A 203 5.77 26.34 1.11
CA SER A 203 6.61 27.49 1.43
C SER A 203 8.04 27.05 1.69
N ARG A 204 8.98 27.97 1.49
CA ARG A 204 10.40 27.78 1.77
C ARG A 204 10.92 29.03 2.45
N ASP A 205 11.61 28.88 3.58
CA ASP A 205 12.12 30.01 4.38
C ASP A 205 11.02 31.04 4.74
N GLY A 206 9.80 30.56 4.98
CA GLY A 206 8.62 31.38 5.29
C GLY A 206 8.00 32.13 4.11
N GLN A 207 8.52 31.96 2.89
CA GLN A 207 7.95 32.55 1.67
C GLN A 207 7.15 31.52 0.87
N PRO A 208 5.96 31.87 0.35
CA PRO A 208 5.19 30.98 -0.52
C PRO A 208 5.98 30.59 -1.79
N VAL A 209 5.94 29.32 -2.15
CA VAL A 209 6.44 28.80 -3.42
C VAL A 209 5.25 28.73 -4.39
N THR A 210 5.28 29.55 -5.44
CA THR A 210 4.15 29.73 -6.37
C THR A 210 4.42 29.23 -7.78
N ASP A 211 5.64 28.80 -8.04
CA ASP A 211 6.21 28.38 -9.33
C ASP A 211 6.53 26.88 -9.36
N LEU A 212 5.68 26.07 -8.72
CA LEU A 212 5.75 24.61 -8.80
C LEU A 212 5.66 24.15 -10.27
N GLU A 213 6.55 23.24 -10.62
CA GLU A 213 6.64 22.66 -11.95
C GLU A 213 5.62 21.52 -12.08
N PRO A 214 4.98 21.34 -13.24
CA PRO A 214 4.21 20.13 -13.51
C PRO A 214 5.14 18.92 -13.52
N TYR A 215 4.73 17.87 -12.82
CA TYR A 215 5.33 16.55 -12.85
C TYR A 215 4.22 15.57 -13.24
N LEU A 216 4.42 14.70 -14.24
CA LEU A 216 3.41 13.71 -14.65
C LEU A 216 2.03 14.34 -14.97
N GLY A 217 2.05 15.43 -15.72
CA GLY A 217 0.85 16.15 -16.16
C GLY A 217 0.12 16.95 -15.08
N ALA A 218 0.59 17.02 -13.83
CA ALA A 218 -0.07 17.78 -12.75
C ALA A 218 0.94 18.51 -11.85
N ARG A 219 0.48 19.49 -11.05
CA ARG A 219 1.36 20.20 -10.10
C ARG A 219 1.76 19.36 -8.88
N GLY A 220 1.01 18.30 -8.61
CA GLY A 220 1.34 17.32 -7.59
C GLY A 220 0.45 16.10 -7.62
N HIS A 221 0.90 15.05 -6.95
CA HIS A 221 0.24 13.75 -6.85
C HIS A 221 0.03 13.42 -5.40
N LEU A 222 -1.16 12.95 -5.04
CA LEU A 222 -1.49 12.60 -3.67
C LEU A 222 -1.87 11.13 -3.59
N VAL A 223 -1.11 10.37 -2.81
CA VAL A 223 -1.45 9.00 -2.41
C VAL A 223 -1.94 9.02 -0.97
N VAL A 224 -3.08 8.40 -0.72
CA VAL A 224 -3.64 8.28 0.64
C VAL A 224 -3.84 6.81 0.97
N LEU A 225 -3.23 6.36 2.07
CA LEU A 225 -3.26 4.97 2.52
C LEU A 225 -3.86 4.88 3.92
N ARG A 226 -4.79 3.94 4.11
CA ARG A 226 -5.34 3.63 5.45
C ARG A 226 -4.33 2.88 6.30
N GLU A 227 -4.20 3.28 7.55
CA GLU A 227 -3.40 2.59 8.57
C GLU A 227 -3.90 1.13 8.76
N GLY A 228 -2.96 0.22 9.03
CA GLY A 228 -3.24 -1.20 9.26
C GLY A 228 -3.25 -2.07 7.98
N ASP A 229 -4.08 -1.74 6.99
CA ASP A 229 -4.23 -2.58 5.78
C ASP A 229 -3.66 -1.98 4.50
N LEU A 230 -3.28 -0.70 4.50
CA LEU A 230 -2.78 0.03 3.34
C LEU A 230 -3.81 0.09 2.20
N ALA A 231 -5.10 0.13 2.53
CA ALA A 231 -6.15 0.42 1.56
C ALA A 231 -5.81 1.71 0.81
N TYR A 232 -5.69 1.60 -0.51
CA TYR A 232 -5.38 2.71 -1.40
C TYR A 232 -6.66 3.49 -1.69
N LEU A 233 -6.67 4.77 -1.32
CA LEU A 233 -7.80 5.65 -1.58
C LEU A 233 -7.66 6.26 -2.97
N HIS A 234 -8.80 6.34 -3.66
CA HIS A 234 -8.86 7.08 -4.91
C HIS A 234 -8.83 8.58 -4.62
N VAL A 235 -8.00 9.29 -5.37
CA VAL A 235 -7.79 10.73 -5.22
C VAL A 235 -7.89 11.37 -6.60
N HIS A 236 -8.62 12.48 -6.69
CA HIS A 236 -8.72 13.26 -7.91
C HIS A 236 -8.13 14.64 -7.70
N PRO A 237 -7.22 15.12 -8.56
CA PRO A 237 -6.90 16.54 -8.58
C PRO A 237 -8.18 17.32 -8.95
N THR A 238 -8.42 18.42 -8.25
CA THR A 238 -9.57 19.31 -8.49
C THR A 238 -9.15 20.64 -9.11
N SER A 239 -7.85 20.83 -9.35
CA SER A 239 -7.28 22.03 -9.94
C SER A 239 -6.02 21.69 -10.75
N GLU A 240 -5.88 22.34 -11.90
CA GLU A 240 -4.67 22.30 -12.73
C GLU A 240 -3.55 23.22 -12.19
N THR A 241 -3.92 24.19 -11.35
CA THR A 241 -3.01 25.25 -10.88
C THR A 241 -2.77 25.26 -9.38
N ALA A 242 -3.61 24.60 -8.59
CA ALA A 242 -3.44 24.47 -7.15
C ALA A 242 -3.17 23.01 -6.78
N LEU A 243 -2.49 22.79 -5.66
CA LEU A 243 -2.39 21.47 -5.05
C LEU A 243 -3.68 21.17 -4.29
N ALA A 244 -4.74 20.84 -5.03
CA ALA A 244 -6.06 20.60 -4.48
C ALA A 244 -6.58 19.25 -4.96
N PHE A 245 -7.11 18.47 -4.02
CA PHE A 245 -7.52 17.09 -4.25
C PHE A 245 -8.88 16.80 -3.62
N ALA A 246 -9.64 15.91 -4.24
CA ALA A 246 -10.82 15.30 -3.67
C ALA A 246 -10.55 13.82 -3.37
N THR A 247 -10.98 13.36 -2.21
CA THR A 247 -10.88 11.94 -1.82
C THR A 247 -12.04 11.56 -0.91
N GLU A 248 -12.49 10.31 -1.00
CA GLU A 248 -13.54 9.77 -0.14
C GLU A 248 -12.93 8.76 0.84
N VAL A 249 -13.25 8.95 2.11
CA VAL A 249 -12.73 8.11 3.19
C VAL A 249 -13.71 6.97 3.49
N PRO A 250 -13.33 5.70 3.26
CA PRO A 250 -14.27 4.58 3.29
C PRO A 250 -14.69 4.18 4.71
N SER A 251 -13.99 4.65 5.74
CA SER A 251 -14.20 4.26 7.13
C SER A 251 -13.55 5.25 8.10
N PRO A 252 -14.02 5.35 9.36
CA PRO A 252 -13.23 5.98 10.41
C PRO A 252 -11.85 5.31 10.54
N GLY A 253 -10.79 6.09 10.73
CA GLY A 253 -9.44 5.56 10.88
C GLY A 253 -8.35 6.62 10.84
N ALA A 254 -7.10 6.14 10.88
CA ALA A 254 -5.92 6.94 10.60
C ALA A 254 -5.45 6.68 9.17
N TYR A 255 -4.90 7.71 8.55
CA TYR A 255 -4.47 7.71 7.15
C TYR A 255 -3.11 8.39 7.02
N ARG A 256 -2.24 7.81 6.20
CA ARG A 256 -0.98 8.42 5.79
C ARG A 256 -1.12 8.96 4.38
N LEU A 257 -0.76 10.22 4.19
CA LEU A 257 -0.84 10.95 2.94
C LEU A 257 0.58 11.23 2.46
N TYR A 258 0.82 11.02 1.18
CA TYR A 258 2.10 11.27 0.53
C TYR A 258 1.84 12.20 -0.65
N LEU A 259 2.25 13.46 -0.51
CA LEU A 259 2.11 14.49 -1.53
C LEU A 259 3.43 14.64 -2.27
N ASP A 260 3.46 14.25 -3.54
CA ASP A 260 4.56 14.54 -4.43
C ASP A 260 4.36 15.92 -5.07
N PHE A 261 5.40 16.76 -5.04
CA PHE A 261 5.44 18.04 -5.76
C PHE A 261 6.83 18.28 -6.35
N GLN A 262 6.92 19.05 -7.44
CA GLN A 262 8.19 19.38 -8.08
C GLN A 262 8.51 20.86 -7.96
N HIS A 263 9.73 21.15 -7.53
CA HIS A 263 10.27 22.51 -7.53
C HIS A 263 11.78 22.49 -7.74
N ALA A 264 12.26 23.37 -8.63
CA ALA A 264 13.64 23.43 -9.10
C ALA A 264 14.15 22.07 -9.65
N GLY A 265 13.34 21.42 -10.48
CA GLY A 265 13.66 20.17 -11.17
C GLY A 265 13.68 18.93 -10.25
N THR A 266 13.39 19.07 -8.96
CA THR A 266 13.45 17.97 -7.99
C THR A 266 12.06 17.66 -7.46
N VAL A 267 11.65 16.39 -7.57
CA VAL A 267 10.42 15.86 -6.96
C VAL A 267 10.67 15.57 -5.49
N ARG A 268 9.72 15.95 -4.64
CA ARG A 268 9.74 15.75 -3.19
C ARG A 268 8.42 15.19 -2.71
N THR A 269 8.47 14.37 -1.67
CA THR A 269 7.29 13.81 -1.04
C THR A 269 7.12 14.41 0.36
N ALA A 270 6.04 15.15 0.57
CA ALA A 270 5.63 15.60 1.90
C ALA A 270 4.67 14.58 2.51
N GLU A 271 4.94 14.13 3.74
CA GLU A 271 4.16 13.09 4.40
C GLU A 271 3.33 13.64 5.56
N PHE A 272 2.05 13.29 5.59
CA PHE A 272 1.13 13.69 6.65
C PHE A 272 0.45 12.47 7.25
N THR A 273 0.15 12.53 8.53
CA THR A 273 -0.84 11.66 9.14
C THR A 273 -2.08 12.47 9.46
N LEU A 274 -3.24 11.96 9.05
CA LEU A 274 -4.54 12.48 9.42
C LEU A 274 -5.37 11.40 10.11
N THR A 275 -6.33 11.82 10.92
CA THR A 275 -7.29 10.93 11.59
C THR A 275 -8.69 11.45 11.32
N THR A 276 -9.64 10.54 11.15
CA THR A 276 -11.05 10.93 11.20
C THR A 276 -11.45 11.32 12.63
N ALA A 277 -12.55 12.05 12.78
CA ALA A 277 -13.10 12.52 14.03
C ALA A 277 -13.29 11.36 15.02
N GLY A 278 -12.85 11.59 16.27
CA GLY A 278 -12.92 10.60 17.34
C GLY A 278 -11.83 9.52 17.30
N VAL A 279 -10.99 9.47 16.27
CA VAL A 279 -9.81 8.60 16.24
C VAL A 279 -8.62 9.32 16.87
N THR A 280 -7.98 8.68 17.84
CA THR A 280 -6.76 9.17 18.48
C THR A 280 -5.65 8.17 18.25
N LEU A 281 -4.47 8.65 17.85
CA LEU A 281 -3.30 7.79 17.71
C LEU A 281 -2.71 7.47 19.07
N PRO A 282 -2.15 6.25 19.26
CA PRO A 282 -1.36 5.95 20.44
C PRO A 282 -0.25 7.00 20.60
N ALA A 283 0.01 7.42 21.84
CA ALA A 283 1.16 8.26 22.13
C ALA A 283 2.43 7.54 21.69
N ALA A 284 3.37 8.26 21.09
CA ALA A 284 4.68 7.71 20.79
C ALA A 284 5.28 7.16 22.10
N PRO A 285 5.87 5.94 22.10
CA PRO A 285 6.49 5.41 23.30
C PRO A 285 7.56 6.40 23.77
N THR A 286 7.36 6.96 24.96
CA THR A 286 8.38 7.78 25.62
C THR A 286 9.54 6.85 25.95
N GLY A 287 10.61 6.94 25.15
CA GLY A 287 11.80 6.12 25.35
C GLY A 287 12.26 6.21 26.80
N HIS A 288 12.47 5.04 27.41
CA HIS A 288 13.10 4.94 28.73
C HIS A 288 14.42 5.73 28.71
N ALA A 289 14.51 6.74 29.58
CA ALA A 289 15.76 7.41 29.90
C ALA A 289 16.76 6.35 30.40
N GLY A 290 17.80 6.06 29.61
CA GLY A 290 18.81 5.10 30.05
C GLY A 290 19.68 4.47 28.96
N VAL A 291 20.03 5.17 27.89
CA VAL A 291 21.22 4.81 27.10
C VAL A 291 21.97 6.09 26.76
N THR A 292 23.09 6.31 27.44
CA THR A 292 24.07 7.33 27.10
C THR A 292 24.61 7.04 25.69
N PRO A 293 24.58 8.00 24.75
CA PRO A 293 25.22 7.81 23.45
C PRO A 293 26.73 7.59 23.62
N PRO A 294 27.37 6.67 22.89
CA PRO A 294 28.82 6.64 22.85
C PRO A 294 29.34 7.94 22.21
N ALA A 295 30.39 8.50 22.82
CA ALA A 295 31.01 9.74 22.38
C ALA A 295 31.50 9.63 20.92
N ALA A 296 31.24 10.68 20.15
CA ALA A 296 31.73 10.83 18.79
C ALA A 296 33.28 10.84 18.75
N PRO A 297 33.91 10.17 17.77
CA PRO A 297 35.34 10.32 17.55
C PRO A 297 35.61 11.72 16.97
N THR A 298 36.27 12.55 17.76
CA THR A 298 36.95 13.77 17.30
C THR A 298 38.23 13.38 16.56
N GLY A 299 38.40 13.82 15.32
CA GLY A 299 39.65 13.64 14.60
C GLY A 299 39.57 14.14 13.16
N HIS A 300 39.62 15.46 13.00
CA HIS A 300 40.15 16.07 11.79
C HIS A 300 41.65 15.82 11.75
N ASP A 301 42.15 15.29 10.64
CA ASP A 301 43.44 15.69 10.11
C ASP A 301 43.29 15.94 8.61
N ALA A 302 43.73 17.13 8.23
CA ALA A 302 43.90 17.58 6.87
C ALA A 302 45.21 17.02 6.29
N ASP A 303 45.34 17.24 4.98
CA ASP A 303 46.56 17.23 4.15
C ASP A 303 46.84 15.97 3.33
N GLY A 304 46.94 16.19 2.00
CA GLY A 304 47.66 15.30 1.11
C GLY A 304 47.22 15.31 -0.36
N HIS A 305 47.34 16.44 -1.06
CA HIS A 305 47.55 16.41 -2.51
C HIS A 305 48.95 15.84 -2.79
N THR A 306 49.10 14.94 -3.77
CA THR A 306 50.12 15.01 -4.84
C THR A 306 49.92 13.90 -5.87
N HIS A 307 50.39 14.21 -7.07
CA HIS A 307 50.35 13.45 -8.31
C HIS A 307 51.28 12.22 -8.29
N ASP A 308 50.85 11.13 -8.92
CA ASP A 308 51.35 10.65 -10.22
C ASP A 308 50.34 9.66 -10.84
#